data_AF-A0A3Q0F5D7-F1
#
_entry.id   AF-A0A3Q0F5D7-F1
#
_cell.length_a   1.000
_cell.length_b   1.000
_cell.length_c   1.000
_cell.angle_alpha   90.00
_cell.angle_beta   90.00
_cell.angle_gamma   90.00
#
_symmetry.space_group_name_H-M   'P 1'
#
loop_
_entity.id
_entity.type
_entity.pdbx_description
1 polymer ?
#
loop_
_entity_poly.entity_id
_entity_poly.type
_entity_poly.pdbx_seq_one_letter_code
_entity_poly.pdbx_strand_id
1 'polypeptide(L)'
;MEISKAMDALRERATFVKESLHKSQTITDNMVSILGSFDHRLSALETAMRPTQAEAKILRGPHEDLESYLGAIDQLRANVRFFSSKKSFKSSEAIVTHANTLLAKAIAKLEEEFKHLLTNYSKPVEPDRLFECLPNSLRPSNSGKQSEGGGRNHSGKQSSEAVTFALPTLIPPRVIPLLHDLTQQMVQAGHQQQLFRIYRETRAAVLEQSLRKLGVERLSKDDVQRMQWEVLEAKIGNWIHYMRIAVKLLIAGEKKICDQIFDGVDSLKSQCFAEVTASSVAMLLSFGEAVAKSKRSPEKLFVLLDMYEIMRELQPEIERLFESKACTEMREAAINLSTRLAQTAQETFVDFEEAVEKDATKTTVMDGTVHPLTSYVINYVKFLYDYQSTLKLLFREFDPNDPDGQLAIITTRIMQALQTNLDGKSKQYKDPALTQLFLMNNIHYIVRSVRRSEAKDMLGDDWVQIHRRIVQQHANQYKRISWAKILQCLTVPASENNNAVTRTMIKDRFKTFNDQIEELHQRQSQWTVPDSELRESLRLAVAEVLLPAYRSFLKRFGPVIENGKNPYKYMVYSPEHLEQMLGEFFESKIWGEPKR
;
A
#
# COMPACT_ATOMS: atom_id res chain seq x y z
N MET A 1 -11.91 65.12 114.27
CA MET A 1 -12.07 63.67 114.50
C MET A 1 -12.96 62.98 113.46
N GLU A 2 -13.85 63.69 112.74
CA GLU A 2 -14.75 63.09 111.74
C GLU A 2 -14.11 62.78 110.36
N ILE A 3 -13.13 63.57 109.92
CA ILE A 3 -12.49 63.39 108.59
C ILE A 3 -11.69 62.07 108.52
N SER A 4 -11.04 61.64 109.60
CA SER A 4 -10.29 60.36 109.65
C SER A 4 -11.21 59.15 109.46
N LYS A 5 -12.38 59.16 110.12
CA LYS A 5 -13.35 58.06 110.00
C LYS A 5 -13.96 57.96 108.59
N ALA A 6 -14.20 59.09 107.94
CA ALA A 6 -14.69 59.12 106.55
C ALA A 6 -13.62 58.61 105.57
N MET A 7 -12.35 58.94 105.79
CA MET A 7 -11.23 58.51 104.97
C MET A 7 -10.95 57.00 105.12
N ASP A 8 -11.06 56.46 106.34
CA ASP A 8 -10.94 55.02 106.59
C ASP A 8 -12.11 54.22 105.97
N ALA A 9 -13.34 54.72 106.05
CA ALA A 9 -14.49 54.12 105.37
C ALA A 9 -14.38 54.16 103.83
N LEU A 10 -13.79 55.22 103.27
CA LEU A 10 -13.49 55.31 101.84
C LEU A 10 -12.38 54.34 101.44
N ARG A 11 -11.40 54.11 102.31
CA ARG A 11 -10.31 53.15 102.11
C ARG A 11 -10.83 51.72 102.15
N GLU A 12 -11.71 51.39 103.10
CA GLU A 12 -12.41 50.10 103.14
C GLU A 12 -13.29 49.86 101.91
N ARG A 13 -14.05 50.87 101.48
CA ARG A 13 -14.84 50.78 100.24
C ARG A 13 -13.97 50.60 99.01
N ALA A 14 -12.83 51.31 98.93
CA ALA A 14 -11.89 51.16 97.83
C ALA A 14 -11.22 49.77 97.82
N THR A 15 -10.88 49.22 98.99
CA THR A 15 -10.34 47.84 99.09
C THR A 15 -11.40 46.81 98.72
N PHE A 16 -12.65 46.99 99.15
CA PHE A 16 -13.77 46.11 98.80
C PHE A 16 -14.09 46.13 97.29
N VAL A 17 -14.07 47.32 96.67
CA VAL A 17 -14.24 47.45 95.21
C VAL A 17 -13.07 46.82 94.47
N LYS A 18 -11.84 46.99 94.95
CA LYS A 18 -10.64 46.35 94.37
C LYS A 18 -10.71 44.82 94.45
N GLU A 19 -11.12 44.26 95.59
CA GLU A 19 -11.33 42.82 95.72
C GLU A 19 -12.47 42.31 94.84
N SER A 20 -13.58 43.04 94.76
CA SER A 20 -14.71 42.68 93.89
C SER A 20 -14.33 42.72 92.42
N LEU A 21 -13.53 43.72 92.01
CA LEU A 21 -13.01 43.81 90.64
C LEU A 21 -12.03 42.67 90.35
N HIS A 22 -11.17 42.30 91.30
CA HIS A 22 -10.26 41.17 91.12
C HIS A 22 -11.02 39.84 90.99
N LYS A 23 -12.04 39.62 91.84
CA LYS A 23 -12.95 38.47 91.70
C LYS A 23 -13.66 38.45 90.35
N SER A 24 -14.15 39.60 89.88
CA SER A 24 -14.79 39.73 88.57
C SER A 24 -13.83 39.43 87.42
N GLN A 25 -12.58 39.88 87.52
CA GLN A 25 -11.52 39.57 86.55
C GLN A 25 -11.24 38.07 86.50
N THR A 26 -11.07 37.41 87.66
CA THR A 26 -10.87 35.96 87.73
C THR A 26 -12.05 35.17 87.16
N ILE A 27 -13.28 35.62 87.41
CA ILE A 27 -14.47 35.01 86.82
C ILE A 27 -14.44 35.16 85.30
N THR A 28 -14.09 36.34 84.79
CA THR A 28 -13.99 36.61 83.34
C THR A 28 -12.92 35.75 82.69
N ASP A 29 -11.73 35.65 83.28
CA ASP A 29 -10.63 34.83 82.76
C ASP A 29 -10.99 33.33 82.76
N ASN A 30 -11.69 32.86 83.80
CA ASN A 30 -12.22 31.50 83.84
C ASN A 30 -13.27 31.27 82.75
N MET A 31 -14.14 32.25 82.51
CA MET A 31 -15.18 32.16 81.48
C MET A 31 -14.57 32.13 80.07
N VAL A 32 -13.56 32.96 79.81
CA VAL A 32 -12.80 32.96 78.55
C VAL A 32 -12.07 31.63 78.35
N SER A 33 -11.46 31.08 79.40
CA SER A 33 -10.81 29.76 79.36
C SER A 33 -11.81 28.64 79.04
N ILE A 34 -13.00 28.66 79.70
CA ILE A 34 -14.08 27.70 79.45
C ILE A 34 -14.58 27.80 78.01
N LEU A 35 -14.84 29.03 77.52
CA LEU A 35 -15.29 29.27 76.14
C LEU A 35 -14.25 28.82 75.11
N GLY A 36 -12.97 29.13 75.34
CA GLY A 36 -11.87 28.62 74.50
C GLY A 36 -11.79 27.09 74.50
N SER A 37 -12.09 26.44 75.63
CA SER A 37 -12.15 24.97 75.71
C SER A 37 -13.36 24.39 74.96
N PHE A 38 -14.51 25.08 74.98
CA PHE A 38 -15.70 24.66 74.24
C PHE A 38 -15.49 24.82 72.74
N ASP A 39 -14.90 25.92 72.30
CA ASP A 39 -14.62 26.16 70.88
C ASP A 39 -13.63 25.12 70.33
N HIS A 40 -12.61 24.76 71.12
CA HIS A 40 -11.72 23.64 70.80
C HIS A 40 -12.43 22.29 70.75
N ARG A 41 -13.34 22.01 71.70
CA ARG A 41 -14.11 20.76 71.72
C ARG A 41 -15.12 20.69 70.57
N LEU A 42 -15.79 21.79 70.25
CA LEU A 42 -16.74 21.91 69.15
C LEU A 42 -16.02 21.71 67.82
N SER A 43 -14.87 22.38 67.62
CA SER A 43 -14.01 22.18 66.45
C SER A 43 -13.54 20.73 66.35
N ALA A 44 -13.13 20.08 67.45
CA ALA A 44 -12.75 18.67 67.45
C ALA A 44 -13.92 17.73 67.11
N LEU A 45 -15.12 18.02 67.62
CA LEU A 45 -16.32 17.21 67.39
C LEU A 45 -16.85 17.36 65.95
N GLU A 46 -16.89 18.59 65.43
CA GLU A 46 -17.25 18.90 64.06
C GLU A 46 -16.26 18.28 63.07
N THR A 47 -14.96 18.29 63.39
CA THR A 47 -13.94 17.63 62.57
C THR A 47 -14.03 16.10 62.66
N ALA A 48 -14.42 15.54 63.81
CA ALA A 48 -14.64 14.10 63.99
C ALA A 48 -15.93 13.58 63.31
N MET A 49 -16.92 14.45 63.02
CA MET A 49 -18.16 14.10 62.30
C MET A 49 -18.03 14.16 60.76
N ARG A 50 -16.98 14.79 60.22
CA ARG A 50 -16.77 14.86 58.75
C ARG A 50 -16.55 13.49 58.07
N PRO A 51 -15.80 12.54 58.66
CA PRO A 51 -15.63 11.20 58.09
C PRO A 51 -16.95 10.41 57.97
N THR A 52 -17.85 10.51 58.95
CA THR A 52 -19.14 9.78 58.94
C THR A 52 -20.12 10.33 57.90
N GLN A 53 -20.10 11.64 57.62
CA GLN A 53 -20.86 12.21 56.50
C GLN A 53 -20.34 11.75 55.14
N ALA A 54 -19.01 11.66 54.98
CA ALA A 54 -18.40 11.13 53.78
C ALA A 54 -18.64 9.62 53.62
N GLU A 55 -18.62 8.86 54.73
CA GLU A 55 -18.85 7.41 54.75
C GLU A 55 -20.19 7.01 54.13
N ALA A 56 -21.28 7.74 54.44
CA ALA A 56 -22.59 7.47 53.84
C ALA A 56 -22.57 7.59 52.31
N LYS A 57 -21.84 8.57 51.77
CA LYS A 57 -21.66 8.75 50.32
C LYS A 57 -20.78 7.66 49.71
N ILE A 58 -19.70 7.28 50.39
CA ILE A 58 -18.82 6.17 49.96
C ILE A 58 -19.58 4.82 49.93
N LEU A 59 -20.49 4.61 50.88
CA LEU A 59 -21.28 3.38 50.94
C LEU A 59 -22.30 3.27 49.79
N ARG A 60 -22.94 4.38 49.39
CA ARG A 60 -23.87 4.42 48.23
C ARG A 60 -23.17 4.11 46.90
N GLY A 61 -21.93 4.55 46.74
CA GLY A 61 -21.10 4.24 45.58
C GLY A 61 -21.18 5.28 44.44
N PRO A 62 -20.27 5.18 43.46
CA PRO A 62 -20.13 6.18 42.39
C PRO A 62 -21.26 6.14 41.33
N HIS A 63 -22.02 5.03 41.23
CA HIS A 63 -23.10 4.88 40.26
C HIS A 63 -24.30 5.84 40.46
N GLU A 64 -24.60 6.26 41.69
CA GLU A 64 -25.77 7.12 41.98
C GLU A 64 -25.49 8.59 41.67
N ASP A 65 -24.34 9.11 42.11
CA ASP A 65 -23.91 10.50 41.94
C ASP A 65 -22.38 10.56 41.99
N LEU A 66 -21.76 10.54 40.82
CA LEU A 66 -20.30 10.58 40.69
C LEU A 66 -19.72 11.86 41.28
N GLU A 67 -20.34 13.02 41.06
CA GLU A 67 -19.83 14.31 41.52
C GLU A 67 -19.82 14.38 43.05
N SER A 68 -20.93 14.01 43.70
CA SER A 68 -21.00 13.93 45.16
C SER A 68 -20.04 12.89 45.74
N TYR A 69 -19.83 11.78 45.04
CA TYR A 69 -18.92 10.71 45.45
C TYR A 69 -17.44 11.16 45.39
N LEU A 70 -17.04 11.83 44.30
CA LEU A 70 -15.71 12.40 44.15
C LEU A 70 -15.45 13.50 45.20
N GLY A 71 -16.44 14.36 45.45
CA GLY A 71 -16.37 15.35 46.52
C GLY A 71 -16.18 14.73 47.91
N ALA A 72 -16.80 13.56 48.18
CA ALA A 72 -16.60 12.82 49.43
C ALA A 72 -15.17 12.26 49.56
N ILE A 73 -14.56 11.79 48.47
CA ILE A 73 -13.17 11.33 48.45
C ILE A 73 -12.21 12.48 48.75
N ASP A 74 -12.41 13.64 48.12
CA ASP A 74 -11.56 14.81 48.36
C ASP A 74 -11.70 15.32 49.81
N GLN A 75 -12.90 15.25 50.37
CA GLN A 75 -13.13 15.55 51.78
C GLN A 75 -12.40 14.55 52.69
N LEU A 76 -12.43 13.25 52.39
CA LEU A 76 -11.68 12.23 53.15
C LEU A 76 -10.16 12.45 53.05
N ARG A 77 -9.63 12.80 51.88
CA ARG A 77 -8.21 13.14 51.71
C ARG A 77 -7.82 14.39 52.51
N ALA A 78 -8.66 15.42 52.50
CA ALA A 78 -8.44 16.63 53.29
C ALA A 78 -8.42 16.31 54.80
N ASN A 79 -9.34 15.45 55.25
CA ASN A 79 -9.37 14.98 56.64
C ASN A 79 -8.07 14.23 56.99
N VAL A 80 -7.62 13.29 56.16
CA VAL A 80 -6.36 12.56 56.39
C VAL A 80 -5.17 13.52 56.49
N ARG A 81 -5.07 14.51 55.59
CA ARG A 81 -3.99 15.52 55.63
C ARG A 81 -4.03 16.35 56.92
N PHE A 82 -5.21 16.82 57.31
CA PHE A 82 -5.39 17.61 58.52
C PHE A 82 -4.97 16.83 59.78
N PHE A 83 -5.50 15.63 59.97
CA PHE A 83 -5.22 14.81 61.15
C PHE A 83 -3.78 14.27 61.17
N SER A 84 -3.18 14.02 60.01
CA SER A 84 -1.75 13.66 59.92
C SER A 84 -0.82 14.81 60.28
N SER A 85 -1.22 16.07 60.01
CA SER A 85 -0.42 17.27 60.33
C SER A 85 -0.48 17.65 61.82
N LYS A 86 -1.60 17.37 62.50
CA LYS A 86 -1.81 17.72 63.91
C LYS A 86 -1.75 16.47 64.80
N LYS A 87 -0.54 16.07 65.21
CA LYS A 87 -0.27 14.95 66.15
C LYS A 87 -0.81 15.15 67.58
N SER A 88 -1.52 16.25 67.87
CA SER A 88 -1.93 16.64 69.22
C SER A 88 -3.14 15.88 69.78
N PHE A 89 -3.82 15.04 69.00
CA PHE A 89 -5.05 14.35 69.40
C PHE A 89 -4.84 12.84 69.57
N LYS A 90 -5.18 12.29 70.75
CA LYS A 90 -5.11 10.85 71.06
C LYS A 90 -6.03 9.98 70.17
N SER A 91 -7.08 10.54 69.57
CA SER A 91 -7.99 9.88 68.63
C SER A 91 -7.61 10.06 67.15
N SER A 92 -6.56 10.82 66.85
CA SER A 92 -6.17 11.15 65.46
C SER A 92 -5.80 9.90 64.66
N GLU A 93 -5.10 8.95 65.28
CA GLU A 93 -4.62 7.73 64.61
C GLU A 93 -5.76 6.78 64.21
N ALA A 94 -6.76 6.60 65.08
CA ALA A 94 -7.95 5.80 64.77
C ALA A 94 -8.81 6.43 63.65
N ILE A 95 -8.93 7.77 63.63
CA ILE A 95 -9.66 8.49 62.59
C ILE A 95 -8.92 8.41 61.25
N VAL A 96 -7.60 8.55 61.25
CA VAL A 96 -6.77 8.44 60.03
C VAL A 96 -6.81 7.02 59.47
N THR A 97 -6.69 5.99 60.31
CA THR A 97 -6.79 4.59 59.88
C THR A 97 -8.17 4.26 59.31
N HIS A 98 -9.25 4.73 59.96
CA HIS A 98 -10.61 4.56 59.43
C HIS A 98 -10.82 5.32 58.11
N ALA A 99 -10.38 6.59 58.01
CA ALA A 99 -10.48 7.37 56.78
C ALA A 99 -9.66 6.76 55.63
N ASN A 100 -8.46 6.22 55.90
CA ASN A 100 -7.67 5.48 54.91
C ASN A 100 -8.37 4.18 54.48
N THR A 101 -9.04 3.47 55.39
CA THR A 101 -9.83 2.27 55.07
C THR A 101 -11.02 2.63 54.16
N LEU A 102 -11.71 3.73 54.46
CA LEU A 102 -12.79 4.24 53.62
C LEU A 102 -12.28 4.71 52.25
N LEU A 103 -11.13 5.39 52.20
CA LEU A 103 -10.48 5.79 50.94
C LEU A 103 -10.12 4.58 50.08
N ALA A 104 -9.52 3.53 50.66
CA ALA A 104 -9.18 2.31 49.94
C ALA A 104 -10.44 1.63 49.35
N LYS A 105 -11.52 1.53 50.14
CA LYS A 105 -12.81 1.03 49.66
C LYS A 105 -13.41 1.92 48.58
N ALA A 106 -13.26 3.24 48.73
CA ALA A 106 -13.78 4.21 47.78
C ALA A 106 -13.09 4.10 46.43
N ILE A 107 -11.76 3.98 46.44
CA ILE A 107 -10.93 3.81 45.25
C ILE A 107 -11.27 2.49 44.56
N ALA A 108 -11.38 1.37 45.28
CA ALA A 108 -11.78 0.08 44.70
C ALA A 108 -13.11 0.17 43.92
N LYS A 109 -14.10 0.88 44.48
CA LYS A 109 -15.37 1.15 43.78
C LYS A 109 -15.21 2.07 42.57
N LEU A 110 -14.28 3.03 42.58
CA LEU A 110 -13.96 3.83 41.38
C LEU A 110 -13.36 2.95 40.27
N GLU A 111 -12.51 1.98 40.62
CA GLU A 111 -11.95 1.05 39.63
C GLU A 111 -13.05 0.20 38.98
N GLU A 112 -14.00 -0.29 39.79
CA GLU A 112 -15.16 -1.04 39.33
C GLU A 112 -16.07 -0.18 38.43
N GLU A 113 -16.35 1.06 38.81
CA GLU A 113 -17.12 2.01 38.00
C GLU A 113 -16.44 2.29 36.66
N PHE A 114 -15.13 2.58 36.69
CA PHE A 114 -14.35 2.85 35.49
C PHE A 114 -14.41 1.65 34.54
N LYS A 115 -14.20 0.44 35.08
CA LYS A 115 -14.31 -0.80 34.32
C LYS A 115 -15.72 -1.00 33.75
N HIS A 116 -16.75 -0.76 34.55
CA HIS A 116 -18.15 -0.92 34.16
C HIS A 116 -18.55 0.05 33.03
N LEU A 117 -18.25 1.35 33.18
CA LEU A 117 -18.50 2.35 32.15
C LEU A 117 -17.72 2.04 30.86
N LEU A 118 -16.44 1.72 30.98
CA LEU A 118 -15.60 1.43 29.82
C LEU A 118 -16.11 0.19 29.07
N THR A 119 -16.49 -0.88 29.78
CA THR A 119 -16.98 -2.12 29.17
C THR A 119 -18.34 -1.93 28.50
N ASN A 120 -19.26 -1.20 29.14
CA ASN A 120 -20.62 -1.00 28.61
C ASN A 120 -20.66 -0.12 27.35
N TYR A 121 -19.75 0.85 27.27
CA TYR A 121 -19.71 1.83 26.18
C TYR A 121 -18.63 1.53 25.13
N SER A 122 -17.74 0.57 25.36
CA SER A 122 -16.82 0.06 24.34
C SER A 122 -17.47 -1.09 23.59
N LYS A 123 -18.07 -0.80 22.44
CA LYS A 123 -18.62 -1.82 21.53
C LYS A 123 -17.79 -1.90 20.25
N PRO A 124 -17.57 -3.09 19.68
CA PRO A 124 -16.94 -3.23 18.38
C PRO A 124 -17.70 -2.44 17.32
N VAL A 125 -16.99 -1.73 16.46
CA VAL A 125 -17.59 -0.93 15.40
C VAL A 125 -18.03 -1.84 14.27
N GLU A 126 -19.29 -1.73 13.84
CA GLU A 126 -19.79 -2.48 12.69
C GLU A 126 -19.23 -1.92 11.36
N PRO A 127 -18.93 -2.77 10.37
CA PRO A 127 -18.38 -2.34 9.08
C PRO A 127 -19.21 -1.26 8.37
N ASP A 128 -20.55 -1.37 8.40
CA ASP A 128 -21.44 -0.39 7.77
C ASP A 128 -21.19 1.04 8.25
N ARG A 129 -20.97 1.21 9.56
CA ARG A 129 -20.66 2.52 10.16
C ARG A 129 -19.28 3.03 9.76
N LEU A 130 -18.32 2.13 9.54
CA LEU A 130 -16.98 2.51 9.04
C LEU A 130 -17.06 2.93 7.58
N PHE A 131 -17.89 2.28 6.76
CA PHE A 131 -18.09 2.65 5.36
C PHE A 131 -18.83 3.99 5.22
N GLU A 132 -19.77 4.31 6.11
CA GLU A 132 -20.39 5.64 6.16
C GLU A 132 -19.39 6.77 6.43
N CYS A 133 -18.35 6.48 7.22
CA CYS A 133 -17.26 7.41 7.54
C CYS A 133 -16.29 7.66 6.36
N LEU A 134 -16.41 6.89 5.27
CA LEU A 134 -15.57 7.03 4.09
C LEU A 134 -16.11 8.08 3.10
N PRO A 135 -15.21 8.75 2.36
CA PRO A 135 -15.55 9.53 1.18
C PRO A 135 -16.33 8.71 0.16
N ASN A 136 -17.21 9.37 -0.61
CA ASN A 136 -18.07 8.70 -1.60
C ASN A 136 -17.29 7.89 -2.65
N SER A 137 -16.03 8.26 -2.95
CA SER A 137 -15.16 7.53 -3.89
C SER A 137 -14.61 6.21 -3.35
N LEU A 138 -14.59 6.02 -2.03
CA LEU A 138 -14.03 4.83 -1.37
C LEU A 138 -15.11 3.90 -0.81
N ARG A 139 -16.39 4.27 -0.89
CA ARG A 139 -17.47 3.40 -0.39
C ARG A 139 -17.64 2.18 -1.29
N PRO A 140 -17.79 0.96 -0.72
CA PRO A 140 -18.19 -0.19 -1.51
C PRO A 140 -19.53 0.14 -2.20
N SER A 141 -19.56 0.02 -3.53
CA SER A 141 -20.76 0.29 -4.31
C SER A 141 -21.84 -0.71 -3.91
N ASN A 142 -22.84 -0.26 -3.15
CA ASN A 142 -24.04 -1.07 -2.91
C ASN A 142 -24.72 -1.32 -4.27
N SER A 143 -24.65 -2.56 -4.74
CA SER A 143 -25.47 -3.06 -5.83
C SER A 143 -26.95 -2.94 -5.42
N GLY A 144 -27.66 -2.05 -6.11
CA GLY A 144 -29.12 -2.02 -6.10
C GLY A 144 -29.79 -0.95 -5.25
N LYS A 145 -29.66 0.32 -5.64
CA LYS A 145 -30.84 1.22 -5.73
C LYS A 145 -30.72 2.06 -7.00
N GLN A 146 -31.49 1.67 -8.01
CA GLN A 146 -31.85 2.56 -9.11
C GLN A 146 -32.47 3.81 -8.51
N SER A 147 -31.94 4.98 -8.86
CA SER A 147 -32.75 6.19 -8.91
C SER A 147 -32.56 6.76 -10.30
N GLU A 148 -33.57 6.50 -11.13
CA GLU A 148 -33.80 7.25 -12.36
C GLU A 148 -33.94 8.75 -12.05
N GLY A 149 -33.47 9.59 -12.96
CA GLY A 149 -33.93 10.98 -13.04
C GLY A 149 -32.89 12.01 -13.47
N GLY A 150 -32.85 12.30 -14.77
CA GLY A 150 -32.65 13.66 -15.27
C GLY A 150 -31.22 14.08 -15.64
N GLY A 151 -30.92 14.13 -16.93
CA GLY A 151 -29.68 14.69 -17.46
C GLY A 151 -29.61 16.22 -17.42
N ARG A 152 -28.39 16.76 -17.32
CA ARG A 152 -27.92 17.91 -18.10
C ARG A 152 -26.41 18.12 -17.91
N ASN A 153 -25.73 18.36 -19.03
CA ASN A 153 -24.34 18.79 -19.12
C ASN A 153 -24.06 20.01 -18.22
N HIS A 154 -22.99 19.96 -17.44
CA HIS A 154 -22.18 21.14 -17.14
C HIS A 154 -20.72 20.74 -16.90
N SER A 155 -19.87 21.24 -17.79
CA SER A 155 -18.43 21.43 -17.58
C SER A 155 -18.21 22.29 -16.33
N GLY A 156 -17.55 21.74 -15.32
CA GLY A 156 -17.25 22.44 -14.07
C GLY A 156 -16.01 21.83 -13.42
N LYS A 157 -14.99 22.67 -13.26
CA LYS A 157 -13.72 22.43 -12.54
C LYS A 157 -13.91 21.53 -11.31
N GLN A 158 -13.19 20.41 -11.27
CA GLN A 158 -12.96 19.68 -10.02
C GLN A 158 -12.05 20.55 -9.14
N SER A 159 -12.68 21.35 -8.27
CA SER A 159 -12.02 21.86 -7.08
C SER A 159 -11.69 20.68 -6.19
N SER A 160 -10.43 20.61 -5.79
CA SER A 160 -9.88 19.68 -4.81
C SER A 160 -10.63 19.84 -3.47
N GLU A 161 -11.74 19.13 -3.29
CA GLU A 161 -12.37 18.97 -1.97
C GLU A 161 -11.52 17.98 -1.18
N ALA A 162 -10.93 18.44 -0.09
CA ALA A 162 -10.16 17.61 0.81
C ALA A 162 -11.00 16.39 1.24
N VAL A 163 -10.52 15.21 0.89
CA VAL A 163 -11.08 13.90 1.23
C VAL A 163 -11.16 13.78 2.75
N THR A 164 -12.27 14.22 3.35
CA THR A 164 -12.38 14.36 4.80
C THR A 164 -12.97 13.08 5.38
N PHE A 165 -12.14 12.32 6.10
CA PHE A 165 -12.57 11.14 6.85
C PHE A 165 -13.29 11.59 8.13
N ALA A 166 -14.55 11.18 8.31
CA ALA A 166 -15.29 11.45 9.53
C ALA A 166 -14.95 10.38 10.58
N LEU A 167 -14.32 10.75 11.70
CA LEU A 167 -13.96 9.77 12.73
C LEU A 167 -15.21 9.13 13.36
N PRO A 168 -15.28 7.80 13.48
CA PRO A 168 -16.40 7.13 14.11
C PRO A 168 -16.46 7.46 15.60
N THR A 169 -17.66 7.58 16.15
CA THR A 169 -17.87 7.70 17.60
C THR A 169 -17.69 6.33 18.25
N LEU A 170 -16.48 6.04 18.77
CA LEU A 170 -16.18 4.76 19.44
C LEU A 170 -16.70 4.71 20.89
N ILE A 171 -16.73 5.86 21.57
CA ILE A 171 -17.36 6.04 22.90
C ILE A 171 -18.25 7.29 22.81
N PRO A 172 -19.48 7.26 23.35
CA PRO A 172 -20.34 8.45 23.35
C PRO A 172 -19.67 9.64 24.06
N PRO A 173 -19.71 10.86 23.49
CA PRO A 173 -18.98 12.01 24.02
C PRO A 173 -19.42 12.40 25.44
N ARG A 174 -20.65 12.06 25.85
CA ARG A 174 -21.15 12.26 27.22
C ARG A 174 -20.43 11.42 28.29
N VAL A 175 -19.83 10.29 27.90
CA VAL A 175 -19.17 9.35 28.83
C VAL A 175 -17.68 9.69 28.99
N ILE A 176 -17.09 10.39 28.02
CA ILE A 176 -15.66 10.72 28.02
C ILE A 176 -15.26 11.59 29.23
N PRO A 177 -15.98 12.67 29.58
CA PRO A 177 -15.68 13.45 30.78
C PRO A 177 -15.75 12.62 32.06
N LEU A 178 -16.75 11.73 32.18
CA LEU A 178 -16.89 10.86 33.36
C LEU A 178 -15.68 9.91 33.51
N LEU A 179 -15.22 9.32 32.40
CA LEU A 179 -14.03 8.45 32.39
C LEU A 179 -12.74 9.24 32.69
N HIS A 180 -12.67 10.51 32.24
CA HIS A 180 -11.56 11.40 32.55
C HIS A 180 -11.51 11.75 34.05
N ASP A 181 -12.64 12.12 34.65
CA ASP A 181 -12.73 12.45 36.08
C ASP A 181 -12.34 11.25 36.96
N LEU A 182 -12.83 10.05 36.61
CA LEU A 182 -12.44 8.80 37.26
C LEU A 182 -10.93 8.54 37.14
N THR A 183 -10.38 8.77 35.94
CA THR A 183 -8.95 8.62 35.65
C THR A 183 -8.11 9.54 36.53
N GLN A 184 -8.44 10.83 36.60
CA GLN A 184 -7.76 11.80 37.46
C GLN A 184 -7.77 11.36 38.93
N GLN A 185 -8.90 10.84 39.40
CA GLN A 185 -9.07 10.42 40.79
C GLN A 185 -8.28 9.16 41.13
N MET A 186 -8.23 8.18 40.22
CA MET A 186 -7.42 6.97 40.35
C MET A 186 -5.92 7.27 40.27
N VAL A 187 -5.52 8.21 39.42
CA VAL A 187 -4.12 8.66 39.29
C VAL A 187 -3.65 9.36 40.56
N GLN A 188 -4.47 10.25 41.12
CA GLN A 188 -4.19 10.90 42.41
C GLN A 188 -4.11 9.91 43.58
N ALA A 189 -4.82 8.79 43.50
CA ALA A 189 -4.76 7.71 44.47
C ALA A 189 -3.52 6.81 44.31
N GLY A 190 -2.74 6.94 43.23
CA GLY A 190 -1.60 6.07 42.94
C GLY A 190 -1.96 4.75 42.25
N HIS A 191 -3.22 4.56 41.82
CA HIS A 191 -3.74 3.34 41.18
C HIS A 191 -3.57 3.34 39.64
N GLN A 192 -2.51 4.00 39.16
CA GLN A 192 -2.27 4.23 37.74
C GLN A 192 -2.13 2.92 36.95
N GLN A 193 -1.40 1.94 37.50
CA GLN A 193 -1.17 0.64 36.84
C GLN A 193 -2.46 -0.14 36.59
N GLN A 194 -3.37 -0.13 37.56
CA GLN A 194 -4.65 -0.84 37.45
C GLN A 194 -5.58 -0.16 36.44
N LEU A 195 -5.60 1.18 36.41
CA LEU A 195 -6.30 1.97 35.41
C LEU A 195 -5.87 1.59 33.98
N PHE A 196 -4.56 1.58 33.72
CA PHE A 196 -4.01 1.24 32.41
C PHE A 196 -4.31 -0.20 32.01
N ARG A 197 -4.23 -1.13 32.96
CA ARG A 197 -4.57 -2.54 32.71
C ARG A 197 -6.03 -2.68 32.27
N ILE A 198 -6.97 -2.09 33.00
CA ILE A 198 -8.40 -2.13 32.66
C ILE A 198 -8.66 -1.49 31.30
N TYR A 199 -8.06 -0.33 31.04
CA TYR A 199 -8.21 0.36 29.76
C TYR A 199 -7.68 -0.49 28.60
N ARG A 200 -6.45 -1.00 28.74
CA ARG A 200 -5.79 -1.85 27.75
C ARG A 200 -6.60 -3.10 27.44
N GLU A 201 -6.93 -3.90 28.46
CA GLU A 201 -7.63 -5.19 28.28
C GLU A 201 -8.98 -4.99 27.56
N THR A 202 -9.70 -3.91 27.89
CA THR A 202 -11.00 -3.61 27.28
C THR A 202 -10.84 -3.07 25.86
N ARG A 203 -10.05 -2.01 25.67
CA ARG A 203 -9.96 -1.31 24.38
C ARG A 203 -9.18 -2.08 23.32
N ALA A 204 -8.12 -2.80 23.70
CA ALA A 204 -7.38 -3.66 22.77
C ALA A 204 -8.30 -4.76 22.20
N ALA A 205 -9.10 -5.40 23.07
CA ALA A 205 -10.05 -6.43 22.65
C ALA A 205 -11.13 -5.87 21.71
N VAL A 206 -11.69 -4.70 22.00
CA VAL A 206 -12.71 -4.05 21.15
C VAL A 206 -12.13 -3.62 19.80
N LEU A 207 -10.92 -3.06 19.77
CA LEU A 207 -10.25 -2.66 18.55
C LEU A 207 -9.96 -3.88 17.66
N GLU A 208 -9.41 -4.94 18.24
CA GLU A 208 -9.11 -6.19 17.54
C GLU A 208 -10.39 -6.86 17.00
N GLN A 209 -11.46 -6.88 17.80
CA GLN A 209 -12.75 -7.43 17.34
C GLN A 209 -13.38 -6.60 16.22
N SER A 210 -13.20 -5.27 16.22
CA SER A 210 -13.66 -4.39 15.14
C SER A 210 -12.93 -4.70 13.83
N LEU A 211 -11.62 -4.93 13.89
CA LEU A 211 -10.83 -5.34 12.72
C LEU A 211 -11.21 -6.73 12.20
N ARG A 212 -11.47 -7.68 13.10
CA ARG A 212 -11.96 -9.02 12.70
C ARG A 212 -13.33 -8.94 12.02
N LYS A 213 -14.25 -8.10 12.53
CA LYS A 213 -15.57 -7.86 11.89
C LYS A 213 -15.45 -7.22 10.50
N LEU A 214 -14.44 -6.37 10.31
CA LEU A 214 -14.13 -5.80 9.00
C LEU A 214 -13.62 -6.86 8.02
N GLY A 215 -13.10 -7.99 8.51
CA GLY A 215 -12.56 -9.08 7.69
C GLY A 215 -11.04 -9.17 7.70
N VAL A 216 -10.38 -8.51 8.65
CA VAL A 216 -8.94 -8.64 8.87
C VAL A 216 -8.65 -9.96 9.56
N GLU A 217 -7.93 -10.84 8.87
CA GLU A 217 -7.52 -12.15 9.36
C GLU A 217 -6.01 -12.18 9.61
N ARG A 218 -5.60 -12.87 10.68
CA ARG A 218 -4.20 -13.19 10.91
C ARG A 218 -3.83 -14.40 10.06
N LEU A 219 -3.19 -14.17 8.92
CA LEU A 219 -2.78 -15.23 8.00
C LEU A 219 -1.27 -15.46 8.09
N SER A 220 -0.86 -16.74 8.03
CA SER A 220 0.55 -17.12 7.94
C SER A 220 1.01 -17.21 6.49
N LYS A 221 2.33 -17.30 6.29
CA LYS A 221 2.93 -17.54 4.97
C LYS A 221 2.36 -18.79 4.31
N ASP A 222 2.18 -19.87 5.08
CA ASP A 222 1.70 -21.16 4.57
C ASP A 222 0.24 -21.08 4.13
N ASP A 223 -0.58 -20.27 4.81
CA ASP A 223 -1.97 -20.06 4.43
C ASP A 223 -2.05 -19.33 3.09
N VAL A 224 -1.29 -18.24 2.93
CA VAL A 224 -1.23 -17.47 1.67
C VAL A 224 -0.70 -18.33 0.51
N GLN A 225 0.28 -19.20 0.77
CA GLN A 225 0.86 -20.05 -0.26
C GLN A 225 -0.10 -21.14 -0.77
N ARG A 226 -1.06 -21.57 0.05
CA ARG A 226 -2.08 -22.57 -0.32
C ARG A 226 -3.30 -21.97 -1.02
N MET A 227 -3.45 -20.64 -1.00
CA MET A 227 -4.59 -19.96 -1.62
C MET A 227 -4.47 -19.94 -3.16
N GLN A 228 -5.63 -20.03 -3.82
CA GLN A 228 -5.74 -19.77 -5.25
C GLN A 228 -5.53 -18.28 -5.54
N TRP A 229 -5.01 -17.98 -6.72
CA TRP A 229 -4.61 -16.62 -7.10
C TRP A 229 -5.78 -15.64 -7.05
N GLU A 230 -6.95 -16.01 -7.58
CA GLU A 230 -8.13 -15.14 -7.68
C GLU A 230 -8.65 -14.75 -6.28
N VAL A 231 -8.54 -15.67 -5.33
CA VAL A 231 -8.92 -15.43 -3.93
C VAL A 231 -7.90 -14.53 -3.24
N LEU A 232 -6.61 -14.74 -3.52
CA LEU A 232 -5.53 -13.93 -2.95
C LEU A 232 -5.59 -12.49 -3.46
N GLU A 233 -5.78 -12.29 -4.76
CA GLU A 233 -5.94 -10.99 -5.39
C GLU A 233 -7.11 -10.20 -4.77
N ALA A 234 -8.28 -10.84 -4.64
CA ALA A 234 -9.43 -10.23 -3.98
C ALA A 234 -9.14 -9.90 -2.50
N LYS A 235 -8.43 -10.77 -1.76
CA LYS A 235 -8.04 -10.51 -0.37
C LYS A 235 -7.02 -9.36 -0.26
N ILE A 236 -6.10 -9.20 -1.21
CA ILE A 236 -5.16 -8.07 -1.25
C ILE A 236 -5.93 -6.75 -1.48
N GLY A 237 -6.86 -6.73 -2.45
CA GLY A 237 -7.73 -5.57 -2.68
C GLY A 237 -8.53 -5.18 -1.43
N ASN A 238 -9.10 -6.15 -0.72
CA ASN A 238 -9.77 -5.91 0.55
C ASN A 238 -8.82 -5.42 1.64
N TRP A 239 -7.62 -6.00 1.75
CA TRP A 239 -6.61 -5.57 2.71
C TRP A 239 -6.19 -4.11 2.51
N ILE A 240 -6.02 -3.67 1.26
CA ILE A 240 -5.76 -2.27 0.90
C ILE A 240 -6.85 -1.35 1.48
N HIS A 241 -8.10 -1.73 1.30
CA HIS A 241 -9.24 -0.98 1.82
C HIS A 241 -9.26 -0.97 3.37
N TYR A 242 -9.05 -2.13 3.98
CA TYR A 242 -9.05 -2.29 5.43
C TYR A 242 -7.91 -1.54 6.10
N MET A 243 -6.75 -1.46 5.45
CA MET A 243 -5.60 -0.73 5.97
C MET A 243 -5.89 0.77 6.07
N ARG A 244 -6.55 1.36 5.06
CA ARG A 244 -7.01 2.76 5.10
C ARG A 244 -8.02 3.00 6.23
N ILE A 245 -9.02 2.14 6.35
CA ILE A 245 -10.03 2.22 7.44
C ILE A 245 -9.35 2.12 8.80
N ALA A 246 -8.45 1.15 8.98
CA ALA A 246 -7.80 0.90 10.25
C ALA A 246 -6.97 2.11 10.70
N VAL A 247 -6.12 2.65 9.83
CA VAL A 247 -5.24 3.78 10.17
C VAL A 247 -6.04 5.08 10.32
N LYS A 248 -6.85 5.45 9.32
CA LYS A 248 -7.50 6.77 9.28
C LYS A 248 -8.73 6.88 10.18
N LEU A 249 -9.38 5.77 10.54
CA LEU A 249 -10.60 5.78 11.35
C LEU A 249 -10.39 5.14 12.73
N LEU A 250 -10.03 3.86 12.80
CA LEU A 250 -10.02 3.11 14.06
C LEU A 250 -8.86 3.54 14.98
N ILE A 251 -7.63 3.52 14.49
CA ILE A 251 -6.43 3.89 15.26
C ILE A 251 -6.46 5.40 15.57
N ALA A 252 -6.86 6.23 14.61
CA ALA A 252 -7.03 7.66 14.83
C ALA A 252 -8.12 7.98 15.88
N GLY A 253 -9.25 7.26 15.83
CA GLY A 253 -10.30 7.37 16.84
C GLY A 253 -9.84 6.92 18.23
N GLU A 254 -9.08 5.83 18.30
CA GLU A 254 -8.53 5.34 19.57
C GLU A 254 -7.53 6.33 20.16
N LYS A 255 -6.65 6.93 19.35
CA LYS A 255 -5.73 7.97 19.81
C LYS A 255 -6.49 9.16 20.40
N LYS A 256 -7.53 9.63 19.70
CA LYS A 256 -8.37 10.74 20.18
C LYS A 256 -9.01 10.45 21.54
N ILE A 257 -9.53 9.23 21.73
CA ILE A 257 -10.18 8.85 22.99
C ILE A 257 -9.17 8.68 24.12
N CYS A 258 -8.04 8.03 23.83
CA CYS A 258 -6.93 7.93 24.77
C CYS A 258 -6.44 9.33 25.17
N ASP A 259 -6.37 10.26 24.20
CA ASP A 259 -5.96 11.64 24.45
C ASP A 259 -6.91 12.39 25.38
N GLN A 260 -8.22 12.19 25.24
CA GLN A 260 -9.24 12.85 26.04
C GLN A 260 -9.37 12.24 27.44
N ILE A 261 -9.28 10.91 27.59
CA ILE A 261 -9.43 10.25 28.89
C ILE A 261 -8.21 10.52 29.77
N PHE A 262 -7.01 10.47 29.20
CA PHE A 262 -5.74 10.63 29.94
C PHE A 262 -5.15 12.04 29.86
N ASP A 263 -5.96 13.05 29.53
CA ASP A 263 -5.48 14.44 29.53
C ASP A 263 -4.91 14.83 30.91
N GLY A 264 -3.75 15.47 30.94
CA GLY A 264 -3.00 15.78 32.17
C GLY A 264 -2.22 14.60 32.81
N VAL A 265 -2.17 13.41 32.19
CA VAL A 265 -1.41 12.24 32.67
C VAL A 265 -0.34 11.83 31.64
N ASP A 266 0.66 12.71 31.43
CA ASP A 266 1.54 12.65 30.26
C ASP A 266 2.51 11.44 30.24
N SER A 267 2.99 10.97 31.39
CA SER A 267 4.08 9.99 31.44
C SER A 267 3.69 8.59 30.94
N LEU A 268 2.41 8.23 30.97
CA LEU A 268 1.94 6.85 30.71
C LEU A 268 0.85 6.76 29.63
N LYS A 269 0.25 7.88 29.23
CA LYS A 269 -0.74 7.96 28.14
C LYS A 269 -0.21 7.35 26.83
N SER A 270 1.00 7.74 26.44
CA SER A 270 1.65 7.22 25.22
C SER A 270 1.91 5.72 25.27
N GLN A 271 2.27 5.20 26.44
CA GLN A 271 2.49 3.77 26.65
C GLN A 271 1.16 2.99 26.59
N CYS A 272 0.10 3.52 27.19
CA CYS A 272 -1.22 2.88 27.13
C CYS A 272 -1.74 2.78 25.69
N PHE A 273 -1.64 3.85 24.90
CA PHE A 273 -2.02 3.83 23.49
C PHE A 273 -1.19 2.80 22.70
N ALA A 274 0.12 2.70 22.96
CA ALA A 274 0.98 1.72 22.33
C ALA A 274 0.52 0.29 22.62
N GLU A 275 0.29 -0.03 23.89
CA GLU A 275 -0.14 -1.38 24.30
C GLU A 275 -1.54 -1.75 23.80
N VAL A 276 -2.45 -0.78 23.66
CA VAL A 276 -3.80 -1.00 23.11
C VAL A 276 -3.76 -1.33 21.62
N THR A 277 -2.90 -0.65 20.86
CA THR A 277 -2.85 -0.77 19.40
C THR A 277 -1.93 -1.89 18.92
N ALA A 278 -0.97 -2.34 19.73
CA ALA A 278 0.05 -3.32 19.35
C ALA A 278 -0.51 -4.60 18.72
N SER A 279 -1.51 -5.26 19.33
CA SER A 279 -2.07 -6.52 18.78
C SER A 279 -2.80 -6.30 17.45
N SER A 280 -3.51 -5.18 17.34
CA SER A 280 -4.29 -4.81 16.16
C SER A 280 -3.41 -4.42 14.98
N VAL A 281 -2.34 -3.64 15.22
CA VAL A 281 -1.34 -3.30 14.21
C VAL A 281 -0.60 -4.56 13.76
N ALA A 282 -0.16 -5.41 14.69
CA ALA A 282 0.51 -6.66 14.35
C ALA A 282 -0.39 -7.59 13.50
N MET A 283 -1.69 -7.66 13.79
CA MET A 283 -2.66 -8.41 12.99
C MET A 283 -2.76 -7.86 11.56
N LEU A 284 -2.92 -6.55 11.40
CA LEU A 284 -3.01 -5.88 10.09
C LEU A 284 -1.75 -6.12 9.24
N LEU A 285 -0.58 -5.95 9.83
CA LEU A 285 0.70 -6.09 9.12
C LEU A 285 1.03 -7.56 8.82
N SER A 286 0.54 -8.52 9.63
CA SER A 286 0.83 -9.94 9.44
C SER A 286 0.41 -10.47 8.07
N PHE A 287 -0.72 -10.01 7.52
CA PHE A 287 -1.14 -10.38 6.17
C PHE A 287 -0.18 -9.87 5.11
N GLY A 288 0.20 -8.59 5.20
CA GLY A 288 1.19 -8.00 4.28
C GLY A 288 2.53 -8.71 4.33
N GLU A 289 3.00 -9.07 5.53
CA GLU A 289 4.21 -9.85 5.69
C GLU A 289 4.10 -11.26 5.08
N ALA A 290 2.95 -11.92 5.26
CA ALA A 290 2.70 -13.24 4.72
C ALA A 290 2.72 -13.22 3.18
N VAL A 291 2.11 -12.20 2.56
CA VAL A 291 2.14 -11.98 1.10
C VAL A 291 3.57 -11.70 0.63
N ALA A 292 4.28 -10.78 1.28
CA ALA A 292 5.65 -10.41 0.90
C ALA A 292 6.66 -11.57 1.03
N LYS A 293 6.42 -12.52 1.95
CA LYS A 293 7.24 -13.73 2.16
C LYS A 293 6.78 -14.94 1.34
N SER A 294 5.65 -14.83 0.63
CA SER A 294 5.08 -15.92 -0.17
C SER A 294 5.91 -16.19 -1.44
N LYS A 295 5.54 -17.23 -2.19
CA LYS A 295 6.22 -17.53 -3.46
C LYS A 295 6.06 -16.35 -4.44
N ARG A 296 7.19 -15.76 -4.82
CA ARG A 296 7.33 -14.72 -5.85
C ARG A 296 6.85 -15.23 -7.20
N SER A 297 6.13 -14.40 -7.94
CA SER A 297 5.83 -14.63 -9.35
C SER A 297 5.59 -13.28 -10.05
N PRO A 298 5.89 -13.16 -11.35
CA PRO A 298 5.74 -11.90 -12.09
C PRO A 298 4.31 -11.34 -12.05
N GLU A 299 3.30 -12.22 -12.11
CA GLU A 299 1.88 -11.84 -12.10
C GLU A 299 1.48 -11.17 -10.77
N LYS A 300 2.15 -11.55 -9.67
CA LYS A 300 1.92 -10.99 -8.33
C LYS A 300 2.56 -9.62 -8.13
N LEU A 301 3.42 -9.16 -9.04
CA LEU A 301 4.17 -7.92 -8.84
C LEU A 301 3.23 -6.73 -8.70
N PHE A 302 2.21 -6.63 -9.55
CA PHE A 302 1.32 -5.46 -9.60
C PHE A 302 0.51 -5.30 -8.32
N VAL A 303 -0.12 -6.36 -7.82
CA VAL A 303 -0.83 -6.32 -6.53
C VAL A 303 0.10 -6.03 -5.36
N LEU A 304 1.38 -6.43 -5.46
CA LEU A 304 2.38 -6.15 -4.45
C LEU A 304 2.79 -4.67 -4.47
N LEU A 305 2.85 -4.05 -5.65
CA LEU A 305 3.02 -2.61 -5.82
C LEU A 305 1.81 -1.85 -5.25
N ASP A 306 0.57 -2.31 -5.46
CA ASP A 306 -0.62 -1.70 -4.85
C ASP A 306 -0.54 -1.71 -3.31
N MET A 307 -0.03 -2.80 -2.72
CA MET A 307 0.19 -2.88 -1.27
C MET A 307 1.27 -1.89 -0.81
N TYR A 308 2.35 -1.76 -1.57
CA TYR A 308 3.42 -0.80 -1.30
C TYR A 308 2.89 0.65 -1.38
N GLU A 309 2.09 0.99 -2.39
CA GLU A 309 1.47 2.31 -2.53
C GLU A 309 0.66 2.70 -1.29
N ILE A 310 -0.15 1.79 -0.74
CA ILE A 310 -0.97 2.07 0.43
C ILE A 310 -0.10 2.25 1.68
N MET A 311 0.97 1.47 1.82
CA MET A 311 1.91 1.67 2.93
C MET A 311 2.59 3.05 2.84
N ARG A 312 2.96 3.49 1.64
CA ARG A 312 3.52 4.82 1.38
C ARG A 312 2.50 5.94 1.57
N GLU A 313 1.25 5.74 1.15
CA GLU A 313 0.14 6.68 1.34
C GLU A 313 -0.11 6.93 2.84
N LEU A 314 -0.13 5.87 3.64
CA LEU A 314 -0.48 5.91 5.06
C LEU A 314 0.73 6.24 5.96
N GLN A 315 1.96 6.17 5.45
CA GLN A 315 3.18 6.47 6.20
C GLN A 315 3.12 7.78 7.02
N PRO A 316 2.78 8.96 6.45
CA PRO A 316 2.73 10.20 7.23
C PRO A 316 1.67 10.17 8.35
N GLU A 317 0.57 9.45 8.13
CA GLU A 317 -0.49 9.32 9.13
C GLU A 317 -0.07 8.38 10.26
N ILE A 318 0.63 7.28 9.94
CA ILE A 318 1.25 6.38 10.91
C ILE A 318 2.29 7.14 11.74
N GLU A 319 3.17 7.93 11.12
CA GLU A 319 4.18 8.72 11.81
C GLU A 319 3.55 9.73 12.78
N ARG A 320 2.45 10.39 12.37
CA ARG A 320 1.69 11.33 13.20
C ARG A 320 0.95 10.64 14.36
N LEU A 321 0.32 9.49 14.12
CA LEU A 321 -0.43 8.77 15.16
C LEU A 321 0.52 8.20 16.23
N PHE A 322 1.68 7.69 15.79
CA PHE A 322 2.65 6.99 16.63
C PHE A 322 3.89 7.83 16.94
N GLU A 323 3.75 9.15 17.08
CA GLU A 323 4.87 10.09 17.27
C GLU A 323 5.75 9.78 18.50
N SER A 324 5.13 9.25 19.56
CA SER A 324 5.76 9.01 20.86
C SER A 324 6.82 7.91 20.84
N LYS A 325 7.80 7.99 21.76
CA LYS A 325 8.85 6.95 21.90
C LYS A 325 8.28 5.55 22.20
N ALA A 326 7.18 5.47 22.95
CA ALA A 326 6.53 4.21 23.29
C ALA A 326 5.93 3.49 22.07
N CYS A 327 5.69 4.21 20.97
CA CYS A 327 5.08 3.66 19.75
C CYS A 327 6.10 3.35 18.65
N THR A 328 7.40 3.37 18.96
CA THR A 328 8.47 3.19 17.97
C THR A 328 8.38 1.83 17.27
N GLU A 329 8.07 0.76 18.02
CA GLU A 329 7.92 -0.59 17.46
C GLU A 329 6.86 -0.66 16.35
N MET A 330 5.72 0.03 16.49
CA MET A 330 4.66 0.03 15.47
C MET A 330 5.07 0.80 14.21
N ARG A 331 5.80 1.91 14.37
CA ARG A 331 6.36 2.65 13.21
C ARG A 331 7.39 1.81 12.47
N GLU A 332 8.31 1.20 13.22
CA GLU A 332 9.33 0.32 12.66
C GLU A 332 8.71 -0.89 11.97
N ALA A 333 7.67 -1.50 12.55
CA ALA A 333 6.95 -2.61 11.90
C ALA A 333 6.31 -2.19 10.56
N ALA A 334 5.68 -1.02 10.50
CA ALA A 334 5.09 -0.50 9.26
C ALA A 334 6.16 -0.18 8.19
N ILE A 335 7.27 0.44 8.59
CA ILE A 335 8.41 0.71 7.69
C ILE A 335 9.02 -0.60 7.20
N ASN A 336 9.24 -1.56 8.09
CA ASN A 336 9.78 -2.88 7.76
C ASN A 336 8.90 -3.62 6.76
N LEU A 337 7.57 -3.53 6.87
CA LEU A 337 6.67 -4.09 5.85
C LEU A 337 6.84 -3.39 4.50
N SER A 338 6.86 -2.05 4.48
CA SER A 338 7.08 -1.27 3.25
C SER A 338 8.38 -1.66 2.55
N THR A 339 9.50 -1.69 3.30
CA THR A 339 10.81 -2.10 2.78
C THR A 339 10.81 -3.55 2.32
N ARG A 340 10.10 -4.45 3.03
CA ARG A 340 10.00 -5.86 2.62
C ARG A 340 9.22 -6.01 1.32
N LEU A 341 8.10 -5.30 1.15
CA LEU A 341 7.36 -5.28 -0.11
C LEU A 341 8.26 -4.78 -1.24
N ALA A 342 8.93 -3.64 -1.03
CA ALA A 342 9.84 -3.07 -2.00
C ALA A 342 10.97 -4.04 -2.41
N GLN A 343 11.57 -4.74 -1.45
CA GLN A 343 12.58 -5.77 -1.71
C GLN A 343 12.01 -6.94 -2.50
N THR A 344 10.85 -7.47 -2.10
CA THR A 344 10.19 -8.59 -2.81
C THR A 344 9.85 -8.20 -4.25
N ALA A 345 9.46 -6.95 -4.52
CA ALA A 345 9.24 -6.45 -5.88
C ALA A 345 10.54 -6.46 -6.72
N GLN A 346 11.67 -5.97 -6.17
CA GLN A 346 12.98 -6.02 -6.84
C GLN A 346 13.41 -7.43 -7.17
N GLU A 347 13.30 -8.30 -6.18
CA GLU A 347 13.59 -9.73 -6.31
C GLU A 347 12.69 -10.39 -7.38
N THR A 348 11.43 -9.94 -7.52
CA THR A 348 10.51 -10.44 -8.56
C THR A 348 10.89 -9.96 -9.96
N PHE A 349 11.46 -8.76 -10.12
CA PHE A 349 12.00 -8.31 -11.40
C PHE A 349 13.15 -9.19 -11.89
N VAL A 350 14.07 -9.56 -10.98
CA VAL A 350 15.19 -10.46 -11.29
C VAL A 350 14.68 -11.85 -11.67
N ASP A 351 13.72 -12.39 -10.93
CA ASP A 351 13.08 -13.67 -11.26
C ASP A 351 12.39 -13.62 -12.62
N PHE A 352 11.72 -12.51 -12.96
CA PHE A 352 11.06 -12.34 -14.25
C PHE A 352 12.06 -12.28 -15.40
N GLU A 353 13.14 -11.52 -15.26
CA GLU A 353 14.23 -11.47 -16.25
C GLU A 353 14.81 -12.86 -16.51
N GLU A 354 15.14 -13.61 -15.44
CA GLU A 354 15.67 -14.96 -15.54
C GLU A 354 14.67 -15.92 -16.20
N ALA A 355 13.37 -15.80 -15.85
CA ALA A 355 12.32 -16.62 -16.46
C ALA A 355 12.14 -16.33 -17.95
N VAL A 356 12.25 -15.06 -18.37
CA VAL A 356 12.19 -14.67 -19.79
C VAL A 356 13.41 -15.16 -20.55
N GLU A 357 14.62 -15.03 -19.98
CA GLU A 357 15.85 -15.48 -20.62
C GLU A 357 15.86 -17.01 -20.81
N LYS A 358 15.45 -17.76 -19.78
CA LYS A 358 15.49 -19.23 -19.75
C LYS A 358 14.24 -19.91 -20.27
N ASP A 359 13.26 -19.17 -20.80
CA ASP A 359 12.02 -19.76 -21.33
C ASP A 359 12.34 -20.77 -22.45
N ALA A 360 12.18 -22.05 -22.11
CA ALA A 360 12.48 -23.20 -22.96
C ALA A 360 11.22 -23.79 -23.63
N THR A 361 10.08 -23.09 -23.57
CA THR A 361 8.86 -23.53 -24.24
C THR A 361 9.13 -23.79 -25.73
N LYS A 362 8.88 -25.03 -26.18
CA LYS A 362 9.14 -25.43 -27.56
C LYS A 362 8.24 -24.62 -28.48
N THR A 363 8.87 -23.84 -29.35
CA THR A 363 8.27 -22.86 -30.25
C THR A 363 7.18 -23.47 -31.13
N THR A 364 5.95 -22.97 -31.03
CA THR A 364 4.77 -23.37 -31.82
C THR A 364 4.65 -22.64 -33.16
N VAL A 365 5.56 -21.71 -33.44
CA VAL A 365 5.48 -20.78 -34.56
C VAL A 365 6.35 -21.27 -35.72
N MET A 366 5.79 -22.06 -36.62
CA MET A 366 6.55 -22.62 -37.76
C MET A 366 6.69 -21.63 -38.94
N ASP A 367 5.89 -20.56 -38.96
CA ASP A 367 5.79 -19.58 -40.05
C ASP A 367 6.65 -18.32 -39.85
N GLY A 368 7.40 -18.25 -38.75
CA GLY A 368 8.26 -17.11 -38.42
C GLY A 368 7.52 -15.86 -37.93
N THR A 369 6.25 -15.96 -37.54
CA THR A 369 5.49 -14.83 -36.97
C THR A 369 6.04 -14.37 -35.61
N VAL A 370 5.39 -13.36 -35.01
CA VAL A 370 5.73 -12.85 -33.67
C VAL A 370 5.47 -13.96 -32.63
N HIS A 371 6.46 -14.21 -31.77
CA HIS A 371 6.38 -15.21 -30.73
C HIS A 371 5.43 -14.77 -29.60
N PRO A 372 4.58 -15.64 -29.04
CA PRO A 372 3.70 -15.29 -27.92
C PRO A 372 4.43 -14.66 -26.72
N LEU A 373 5.59 -15.20 -26.34
CA LEU A 373 6.50 -14.61 -25.33
C LEU A 373 6.80 -13.13 -25.59
N THR A 374 7.05 -12.73 -26.85
CA THR A 374 7.33 -11.33 -27.19
C THR A 374 6.14 -10.44 -26.88
N SER A 375 4.93 -10.88 -27.23
CA SER A 375 3.71 -10.14 -26.90
C SER A 375 3.47 -10.07 -25.38
N TYR A 376 3.71 -11.16 -24.67
CA TYR A 376 3.57 -11.25 -23.21
C TYR A 376 4.52 -10.29 -22.49
N VAL A 377 5.83 -10.37 -22.78
CA VAL A 377 6.84 -9.51 -22.14
C VAL A 377 6.60 -8.04 -22.45
N ILE A 378 6.21 -7.71 -23.68
CA ILE A 378 5.91 -6.33 -24.05
C ILE A 378 4.65 -5.80 -23.35
N ASN A 379 3.61 -6.62 -23.19
CA ASN A 379 2.43 -6.22 -22.43
C ASN A 379 2.76 -6.07 -20.95
N TYR A 380 3.58 -6.95 -20.38
CA TYR A 380 4.08 -6.83 -19.02
C TYR A 380 4.84 -5.51 -18.83
N VAL A 381 5.77 -5.17 -19.74
CA VAL A 381 6.49 -3.89 -19.69
C VAL A 381 5.53 -2.72 -19.80
N LYS A 382 4.52 -2.75 -20.68
CA LYS A 382 3.51 -1.68 -20.74
C LYS A 382 2.81 -1.47 -19.39
N PHE A 383 2.38 -2.56 -18.75
CA PHE A 383 1.75 -2.49 -17.43
C PHE A 383 2.72 -1.99 -16.35
N LEU A 384 4.03 -2.25 -16.44
CA LEU A 384 5.01 -1.65 -15.52
C LEU A 384 5.03 -0.12 -15.60
N TYR A 385 4.83 0.45 -16.79
CA TYR A 385 4.82 1.90 -16.95
C TYR A 385 3.54 2.54 -16.39
N ASP A 386 2.42 1.82 -16.30
CA ASP A 386 1.25 2.30 -15.56
C ASP A 386 1.58 2.55 -14.06
N TYR A 387 2.59 1.86 -13.53
CA TYR A 387 3.13 2.02 -12.17
C TYR A 387 4.41 2.88 -12.10
N GLN A 388 4.72 3.68 -13.12
CA GLN A 388 5.99 4.42 -13.21
C GLN A 388 6.24 5.29 -11.96
N SER A 389 5.24 6.04 -11.48
CA SER A 389 5.39 6.90 -10.28
C SER A 389 5.76 6.09 -9.04
N THR A 390 5.14 4.93 -8.87
CA THR A 390 5.33 4.04 -7.73
C THR A 390 6.68 3.36 -7.79
N LEU A 391 7.10 2.92 -8.97
CA LEU A 391 8.42 2.34 -9.20
C LEU A 391 9.53 3.36 -8.94
N LYS A 392 9.36 4.63 -9.31
CA LYS A 392 10.34 5.69 -8.95
C LYS A 392 10.48 5.86 -7.44
N LEU A 393 9.37 5.84 -6.70
CA LEU A 393 9.40 5.91 -5.23
C LEU A 393 10.10 4.69 -4.64
N LEU A 394 9.78 3.50 -5.16
CA LEU A 394 10.39 2.24 -4.76
C LEU A 394 11.89 2.26 -5.00
N PHE A 395 12.37 2.62 -6.19
CA PHE A 395 13.81 2.64 -6.49
C PHE A 395 14.57 3.69 -5.68
N ARG A 396 13.93 4.80 -5.32
CA ARG A 396 14.54 5.83 -4.47
C ARG A 396 14.90 5.31 -3.07
N GLU A 397 14.24 4.26 -2.57
CA GLU A 397 14.60 3.63 -1.30
C GLU A 397 15.94 2.87 -1.37
N PHE A 398 16.37 2.43 -2.56
CA PHE A 398 17.57 1.61 -2.75
C PHE A 398 18.71 2.37 -3.42
N ASP A 399 18.37 3.25 -4.38
CA ASP A 399 19.30 4.14 -5.05
C ASP A 399 18.70 5.56 -5.10
N PRO A 400 19.05 6.42 -4.12
CA PRO A 400 18.49 7.77 -4.03
C PRO A 400 18.91 8.69 -5.18
N ASN A 401 19.94 8.34 -5.94
CA ASN A 401 20.60 9.26 -6.88
C ASN A 401 20.01 9.19 -8.29
N ASP A 402 19.43 8.05 -8.71
CA ASP A 402 18.90 7.89 -10.08
C ASP A 402 17.76 6.84 -10.20
N PRO A 403 16.55 7.13 -9.67
CA PRO A 403 15.43 6.20 -9.76
C PRO A 403 14.92 6.00 -11.21
N ASP A 404 15.05 7.01 -12.06
CA ASP A 404 14.69 6.92 -13.48
C ASP A 404 15.66 6.00 -14.24
N GLY A 405 16.96 6.12 -13.96
CA GLY A 405 17.99 5.21 -14.48
C GLY A 405 17.74 3.76 -14.06
N GLN A 406 17.33 3.49 -12.82
CA GLN A 406 17.03 2.12 -12.38
C GLN A 406 15.87 1.48 -13.15
N LEU A 407 14.78 2.22 -13.38
CA LEU A 407 13.66 1.73 -14.19
C LEU A 407 14.10 1.48 -15.64
N ALA A 408 14.93 2.36 -16.21
CA ALA A 408 15.49 2.19 -17.54
C ALA A 408 16.41 0.95 -17.62
N ILE A 409 17.23 0.70 -16.60
CA ILE A 409 18.11 -0.47 -16.50
C ILE A 409 17.27 -1.76 -16.47
N ILE A 410 16.27 -1.84 -15.61
CA ILE A 410 15.39 -3.04 -15.52
C ILE A 410 14.66 -3.27 -16.83
N THR A 411 14.08 -2.21 -17.41
CA THR A 411 13.41 -2.31 -18.73
C THR A 411 14.39 -2.82 -19.78
N THR A 412 15.60 -2.29 -19.83
CA THR A 412 16.64 -2.70 -20.80
C THR A 412 17.06 -4.14 -20.60
N ARG A 413 17.24 -4.59 -19.35
CA ARG A 413 17.59 -5.98 -19.00
C ARG A 413 16.50 -6.97 -19.43
N ILE A 414 15.23 -6.66 -19.16
CA ILE A 414 14.08 -7.47 -19.62
C ILE A 414 14.05 -7.56 -21.16
N MET A 415 14.26 -6.43 -21.85
CA MET A 415 14.31 -6.41 -23.32
C MET A 415 15.48 -7.22 -23.86
N GLN A 416 16.65 -7.16 -23.22
CA GLN A 416 17.83 -7.91 -23.60
C GLN A 416 17.65 -9.42 -23.35
N ALA A 417 17.08 -9.81 -22.21
CA ALA A 417 16.72 -11.19 -21.90
C ALA A 417 15.77 -11.76 -22.96
N LEU A 418 14.74 -11.00 -23.35
CA LEU A 418 13.83 -11.38 -24.43
C LEU A 418 14.57 -11.55 -25.77
N GLN A 419 15.46 -10.62 -26.12
CA GLN A 419 16.23 -10.70 -27.37
C GLN A 419 17.18 -11.91 -27.39
N THR A 420 17.88 -12.18 -26.31
CA THR A 420 18.74 -13.38 -26.16
C THR A 420 17.93 -14.66 -26.28
N ASN A 421 16.76 -14.72 -25.65
CA ASN A 421 15.86 -15.87 -25.76
C ASN A 421 15.37 -16.06 -27.21
N LEU A 422 14.98 -14.99 -27.88
CA LEU A 422 14.56 -15.01 -29.28
C LEU A 422 15.67 -15.45 -30.22
N ASP A 423 16.92 -15.00 -30.02
CA ASP A 423 18.09 -15.48 -30.77
C ASP A 423 18.29 -16.99 -30.55
N GLY A 424 18.20 -17.45 -29.30
CA GLY A 424 18.24 -18.87 -28.95
C GLY A 424 17.18 -19.70 -29.67
N LYS A 425 15.92 -19.22 -29.70
CA LYS A 425 14.80 -19.88 -30.39
C LYS A 425 14.94 -19.83 -31.90
N SER A 426 15.49 -18.76 -32.44
CA SER A 426 15.69 -18.59 -33.89
C SER A 426 16.62 -19.64 -34.50
N LYS A 427 17.53 -20.20 -33.68
CA LYS A 427 18.44 -21.30 -34.08
C LYS A 427 17.74 -22.65 -34.27
N GLN A 428 16.48 -22.77 -33.87
CA GLN A 428 15.69 -24.00 -34.07
C GLN A 428 15.14 -24.13 -35.50
N TYR A 429 15.08 -23.03 -36.25
CA TYR A 429 14.66 -23.08 -37.65
C TYR A 429 15.74 -23.70 -38.53
N LYS A 430 15.32 -24.58 -39.45
CA LYS A 430 16.23 -25.21 -40.42
C LYS A 430 16.66 -24.26 -41.54
N ASP A 431 15.76 -23.36 -41.94
CA ASP A 431 16.03 -22.38 -42.99
C ASP A 431 16.63 -21.09 -42.39
N PRO A 432 17.89 -20.74 -42.72
CA PRO A 432 18.51 -19.52 -42.21
C PRO A 432 17.78 -18.22 -42.62
N ALA A 433 17.05 -18.22 -43.73
CA ALA A 433 16.23 -17.07 -44.12
C ALA A 433 15.02 -16.89 -43.20
N LEU A 434 14.39 -18.00 -42.77
CA LEU A 434 13.28 -17.97 -41.82
C LEU A 434 13.74 -17.49 -40.44
N THR A 435 14.94 -17.89 -39.99
CA THR A 435 15.58 -17.35 -38.79
C THR A 435 15.66 -15.81 -38.83
N GLN A 436 16.10 -15.23 -39.95
CA GLN A 436 16.18 -13.77 -40.09
C GLN A 436 14.80 -13.12 -40.12
N LEU A 437 13.83 -13.71 -40.80
CA LEU A 437 12.45 -13.20 -40.86
C LEU A 437 11.80 -13.19 -39.46
N PHE A 438 12.00 -14.28 -38.69
CA PHE A 438 11.51 -14.40 -37.32
C PHE A 438 12.09 -13.31 -36.42
N LEU A 439 13.41 -13.10 -36.43
CA LEU A 439 14.06 -12.06 -35.64
C LEU A 439 13.59 -10.66 -36.06
N MET A 440 13.49 -10.40 -37.36
CA MET A 440 12.95 -9.15 -37.91
C MET A 440 11.54 -8.86 -37.39
N ASN A 441 10.63 -9.84 -37.47
CA ASN A 441 9.24 -9.69 -37.02
C ASN A 441 9.14 -9.37 -35.53
N ASN A 442 9.88 -10.11 -34.69
CA ASN A 442 9.81 -9.94 -33.24
C ASN A 442 10.44 -8.61 -32.79
N ILE A 443 11.61 -8.25 -33.32
CA ILE A 443 12.27 -6.98 -32.97
C ILE A 443 11.45 -5.79 -33.49
N HIS A 444 10.86 -5.90 -34.69
CA HIS A 444 9.95 -4.86 -35.20
C HIS A 444 8.72 -4.69 -34.30
N TYR A 445 8.13 -5.79 -33.84
CA TYR A 445 7.00 -5.75 -32.91
C TYR A 445 7.38 -5.06 -31.58
N ILE A 446 8.56 -5.38 -31.03
CA ILE A 446 9.11 -4.73 -29.84
C ILE A 446 9.24 -3.23 -30.07
N VAL A 447 9.91 -2.81 -31.14
CA VAL A 447 10.13 -1.39 -31.49
C VAL A 447 8.82 -0.64 -31.69
N ARG A 448 7.88 -1.22 -32.43
CA ARG A 448 6.55 -0.64 -32.68
C ARG A 448 5.77 -0.48 -31.38
N SER A 449 5.88 -1.44 -30.47
CA SER A 449 5.19 -1.41 -29.19
C SER A 449 5.77 -0.38 -28.24
N VAL A 450 7.11 -0.34 -28.09
CA VAL A 450 7.80 0.65 -27.25
C VAL A 450 7.53 2.07 -27.74
N ARG A 451 7.54 2.31 -29.05
CA ARG A 451 7.23 3.63 -29.64
C ARG A 451 5.82 4.13 -29.31
N ARG A 452 4.88 3.22 -29.00
CA ARG A 452 3.48 3.53 -28.70
C ARG A 452 3.19 3.60 -27.21
N SER A 453 4.20 3.43 -26.35
CA SER A 453 4.04 3.46 -24.90
C SER A 453 4.99 4.49 -24.26
N GLU A 454 4.75 4.79 -22.98
CA GLU A 454 5.57 5.72 -22.17
C GLU A 454 7.02 5.24 -22.01
N ALA A 455 7.27 3.94 -22.24
CA ALA A 455 8.62 3.38 -22.35
C ALA A 455 9.52 4.08 -23.37
N LYS A 456 8.96 4.72 -24.41
CA LYS A 456 9.73 5.52 -25.37
C LYS A 456 10.47 6.67 -24.70
N ASP A 457 9.80 7.38 -23.80
CA ASP A 457 10.33 8.59 -23.17
C ASP A 457 11.47 8.25 -22.20
N MET A 458 11.43 7.05 -21.61
CA MET A 458 12.46 6.54 -20.72
C MET A 458 13.68 5.95 -21.46
N LEU A 459 13.45 5.14 -22.51
CA LEU A 459 14.54 4.49 -23.25
C LEU A 459 15.22 5.43 -24.26
N GLY A 460 14.53 6.48 -24.70
CA GLY A 460 15.04 7.49 -25.62
C GLY A 460 14.98 7.08 -27.10
N ASP A 461 15.13 8.08 -27.97
CA ASP A 461 15.07 7.90 -29.43
C ASP A 461 16.26 7.10 -29.98
N ASP A 462 17.43 7.16 -29.31
CA ASP A 462 18.63 6.39 -29.68
C ASP A 462 18.37 4.88 -29.62
N TRP A 463 17.71 4.41 -28.55
CA TRP A 463 17.36 3.00 -28.40
C TRP A 463 16.44 2.54 -29.53
N VAL A 464 15.44 3.34 -29.88
CA VAL A 464 14.51 3.07 -30.99
C VAL A 464 15.27 3.01 -32.32
N GLN A 465 16.21 3.94 -32.55
CA GLN A 465 16.98 4.00 -33.78
C GLN A 465 17.92 2.79 -33.92
N ILE A 466 18.58 2.38 -32.83
CA ILE A 466 19.44 1.19 -32.80
C ILE A 466 18.64 -0.05 -33.19
N HIS A 467 17.48 -0.27 -32.55
CA HIS A 467 16.68 -1.46 -32.84
C HIS A 467 16.04 -1.44 -34.23
N ARG A 468 15.68 -0.26 -34.77
CA ARG A 468 15.29 -0.12 -36.18
C ARG A 468 16.41 -0.53 -37.14
N ARG A 469 17.67 -0.18 -36.83
CA ARG A 469 18.81 -0.62 -37.65
C ARG A 469 18.98 -2.14 -37.58
N ILE A 470 18.75 -2.75 -36.42
CA ILE A 470 18.79 -4.22 -36.27
C ILE A 470 17.69 -4.90 -37.13
N VAL A 471 16.46 -4.37 -37.12
CA VAL A 471 15.37 -4.86 -38.01
C VAL A 471 15.80 -4.80 -39.48
N GLN A 472 16.41 -3.69 -39.91
CA GLN A 472 16.89 -3.53 -41.28
C GLN A 472 18.07 -4.47 -41.61
N GLN A 473 18.95 -4.76 -40.65
CA GLN A 473 20.02 -5.74 -40.82
C GLN A 473 19.45 -7.14 -41.07
N HIS A 474 18.46 -7.56 -40.29
CA HIS A 474 17.79 -8.85 -40.51
C HIS A 474 17.04 -8.90 -41.85
N ALA A 475 16.34 -7.82 -42.24
CA ALA A 475 15.68 -7.74 -43.55
C ALA A 475 16.69 -7.89 -44.71
N ASN A 476 17.84 -7.22 -44.63
CA ASN A 476 18.90 -7.33 -45.62
C ASN A 476 19.55 -8.72 -45.66
N GLN A 477 19.78 -9.33 -44.50
CA GLN A 477 20.35 -10.67 -44.42
C GLN A 477 19.36 -11.73 -44.96
N TYR A 478 18.08 -11.60 -44.64
CA TYR A 478 17.01 -12.40 -45.25
C TYR A 478 17.06 -12.29 -46.78
N LYS A 479 17.13 -11.06 -47.32
CA LYS A 479 17.18 -10.81 -48.76
C LYS A 479 18.40 -11.49 -49.39
N ARG A 480 19.57 -11.32 -48.78
CA ARG A 480 20.83 -11.91 -49.24
C ARG A 480 20.77 -13.45 -49.24
N ILE A 481 20.30 -14.07 -48.16
CA ILE A 481 20.26 -15.53 -48.04
C ILE A 481 19.24 -16.13 -49.02
N SER A 482 18.02 -15.58 -49.06
CA SER A 482 16.92 -16.13 -49.85
C SER A 482 17.14 -16.00 -51.35
N TRP A 483 17.69 -14.86 -51.79
CA TRP A 483 17.70 -14.49 -53.22
C TRP A 483 19.07 -14.63 -53.88
N ALA A 484 20.16 -14.86 -53.14
CA ALA A 484 21.50 -14.93 -53.74
C ALA A 484 21.61 -16.00 -54.84
N LYS A 485 21.07 -17.20 -54.62
CA LYS A 485 21.13 -18.30 -55.61
C LYS A 485 20.35 -17.96 -56.89
N ILE A 486 19.15 -17.40 -56.74
CA ILE A 486 18.31 -16.97 -57.87
C ILE A 486 19.00 -15.85 -58.66
N LEU A 487 19.55 -14.85 -57.97
CA LEU A 487 20.27 -13.75 -58.61
C LEU A 487 21.57 -14.21 -59.29
N GLN A 488 22.23 -15.24 -58.76
CA GLN A 488 23.40 -15.86 -59.40
C GLN A 488 23.02 -16.55 -60.72
N CYS A 489 21.85 -17.18 -60.82
CA CYS A 489 21.35 -17.75 -62.07
C CYS A 489 21.17 -16.67 -63.15
N LEU A 490 20.72 -15.47 -62.75
CA LEU A 490 20.47 -14.31 -63.62
C LEU A 490 21.75 -13.52 -63.97
N THR A 491 22.86 -13.79 -63.28
CA THR A 491 24.14 -13.10 -63.52
C THR A 491 25.05 -13.96 -64.41
N VAL A 492 25.58 -13.36 -65.47
CA VAL A 492 26.59 -13.98 -66.34
C VAL A 492 27.95 -13.33 -66.04
N PRO A 493 28.97 -14.11 -65.62
CA PRO A 493 30.30 -13.57 -65.36
C PRO A 493 30.86 -12.89 -66.61
N ALA A 494 31.45 -11.70 -66.45
CA ALA A 494 32.04 -10.94 -67.57
C ALA A 494 33.16 -11.72 -68.32
N SER A 495 33.71 -12.77 -67.72
CA SER A 495 34.71 -13.65 -68.33
C SER A 495 34.15 -14.58 -69.43
N GLU A 496 32.82 -14.72 -69.55
CA GLU A 496 32.17 -15.55 -70.59
C GLU A 496 31.69 -14.73 -71.79
N ASN A 497 32.03 -13.44 -71.86
CA ASN A 497 31.42 -12.49 -72.81
C ASN A 497 31.79 -12.71 -74.28
N ASN A 498 32.81 -13.51 -74.60
CA ASN A 498 33.21 -13.74 -76.00
C ASN A 498 33.27 -15.24 -76.30
N ASN A 499 32.22 -15.74 -76.96
CA ASN A 499 32.09 -17.05 -77.63
C ASN A 499 31.92 -18.33 -76.78
N ALA A 500 31.80 -18.26 -75.45
CA ALA A 500 31.67 -19.46 -74.60
C ALA A 500 30.26 -19.80 -74.10
N VAL A 501 29.28 -18.86 -74.16
CA VAL A 501 27.92 -19.12 -73.66
C VAL A 501 27.12 -19.92 -74.68
N THR A 502 27.03 -21.22 -74.49
CA THR A 502 26.24 -22.10 -75.37
C THR A 502 24.73 -21.97 -75.10
N ARG A 503 23.91 -22.19 -76.13
CA ARG A 503 22.44 -22.26 -76.00
C ARG A 503 22.00 -23.25 -74.92
N THR A 504 22.75 -24.34 -74.72
CA THR A 504 22.51 -25.34 -73.67
C THR A 504 22.68 -24.73 -72.27
N MET A 505 23.76 -23.98 -72.02
CA MET A 505 23.99 -23.32 -70.74
C MET A 505 22.90 -22.29 -70.40
N ILE A 506 22.39 -21.56 -71.40
CA ILE A 506 21.28 -20.62 -71.22
C ILE A 506 19.99 -21.35 -70.84
N LYS A 507 19.69 -22.47 -71.53
CA LYS A 507 18.55 -23.33 -71.20
C LYS A 507 18.62 -23.88 -69.78
N ASP A 508 19.81 -24.31 -69.36
CA ASP A 508 20.03 -24.83 -68.00
C ASP A 508 19.86 -23.74 -66.94
N ARG A 509 20.30 -22.50 -67.21
CA ARG A 509 20.06 -21.35 -66.33
C ARG A 509 18.58 -20.99 -66.20
N PHE A 510 17.82 -20.97 -67.30
CA PHE A 510 16.36 -20.76 -67.25
C PHE A 510 15.66 -21.85 -66.45
N LYS A 511 16.02 -23.11 -66.67
CA LYS A 511 15.45 -24.23 -65.91
C LYS A 511 15.76 -24.10 -64.42
N THR A 512 17.02 -23.84 -64.09
CA THR A 512 17.47 -23.66 -62.69
C THR A 512 16.77 -22.49 -62.02
N PHE A 513 16.57 -21.38 -62.74
CA PHE A 513 15.80 -20.24 -62.25
C PHE A 513 14.34 -20.63 -61.96
N ASN A 514 13.68 -21.32 -62.90
CA ASN A 514 12.28 -21.74 -62.75
C ASN A 514 12.10 -22.68 -61.55
N ASP A 515 12.99 -23.67 -61.40
CA ASP A 515 12.96 -24.61 -60.28
C ASP A 515 13.17 -23.88 -58.94
N GLN A 516 14.13 -22.94 -58.88
CA GLN A 516 14.43 -22.19 -57.64
C GLN A 516 13.33 -21.19 -57.25
N ILE A 517 12.72 -20.49 -58.20
CA ILE A 517 11.67 -19.51 -57.88
C ILE A 517 10.39 -20.19 -57.41
N GLU A 518 10.06 -21.36 -57.98
CA GLU A 518 8.91 -22.17 -57.57
C GLU A 518 9.12 -22.75 -56.16
N GLU A 519 10.30 -23.32 -55.89
CA GLU A 519 10.65 -23.81 -54.55
C GLU A 519 10.63 -22.67 -53.51
N LEU A 520 11.14 -21.49 -53.86
CA LEU A 520 11.13 -20.34 -52.97
C LEU A 520 9.71 -19.85 -52.70
N HIS A 521 8.89 -19.69 -53.74
CA HIS A 521 7.49 -19.27 -53.62
C HIS A 521 6.68 -20.23 -52.76
N GLN A 522 6.81 -21.54 -52.99
CA GLN A 522 6.10 -22.56 -52.22
C GLN A 522 6.44 -22.50 -50.72
N ARG A 523 7.70 -22.22 -50.38
CA ARG A 523 8.16 -22.11 -48.99
C ARG A 523 7.75 -20.78 -48.35
N GLN A 524 8.05 -19.66 -49.00
CA GLN A 524 7.86 -18.33 -48.41
C GLN A 524 6.40 -17.85 -48.38
N SER A 525 5.54 -18.42 -49.23
CA SER A 525 4.08 -18.20 -49.15
C SER A 525 3.43 -18.90 -47.94
N GLN A 526 4.19 -19.66 -47.15
CA GLN A 526 3.75 -20.23 -45.87
C GLN A 526 4.27 -19.44 -44.66
N TRP A 527 5.15 -18.48 -44.88
CA TRP A 527 5.69 -17.64 -43.81
C TRP A 527 4.76 -16.45 -43.58
N THR A 528 4.88 -15.81 -42.42
CA THR A 528 4.00 -14.69 -42.05
C THR A 528 4.83 -13.49 -41.61
N VAL A 529 4.52 -12.31 -42.14
CA VAL A 529 5.00 -11.01 -41.63
C VAL A 529 3.77 -10.23 -41.18
N PRO A 530 3.46 -10.18 -39.86
CA PRO A 530 2.18 -9.62 -39.39
C PRO A 530 1.98 -8.14 -39.70
N ASP A 531 3.05 -7.36 -39.64
CA ASP A 531 3.02 -5.93 -39.89
C ASP A 531 2.96 -5.64 -41.40
N SER A 532 1.89 -4.96 -41.83
CA SER A 532 1.64 -4.68 -43.25
C SER A 532 2.68 -3.75 -43.87
N GLU A 533 3.14 -2.72 -43.15
CA GLU A 533 4.14 -1.78 -43.68
C GLU A 533 5.49 -2.47 -43.86
N LEU A 534 5.90 -3.29 -42.89
CA LEU A 534 7.11 -4.09 -42.97
C LEU A 534 7.02 -5.12 -44.10
N ARG A 535 5.86 -5.77 -44.26
CA ARG A 535 5.62 -6.76 -45.31
C ARG A 535 5.77 -6.15 -46.69
N GLU A 536 5.07 -5.05 -46.96
CA GLU A 536 5.12 -4.36 -48.25
C GLU A 536 6.53 -3.82 -48.54
N SER A 537 7.19 -3.23 -47.53
CA SER A 537 8.58 -2.78 -47.66
C SER A 537 9.52 -3.92 -48.06
N LEU A 538 9.35 -5.11 -47.47
CA LEU A 538 10.16 -6.28 -47.81
C LEU A 538 9.89 -6.82 -49.22
N ARG A 539 8.60 -6.88 -49.63
CA ARG A 539 8.19 -7.28 -50.98
C ARG A 539 8.79 -6.34 -52.04
N LEU A 540 8.68 -5.03 -51.82
CA LEU A 540 9.27 -4.01 -52.69
C LEU A 540 10.79 -4.13 -52.77
N ALA A 541 11.49 -4.28 -51.63
CA ALA A 541 12.95 -4.40 -51.60
C ALA A 541 13.47 -5.65 -52.31
N VAL A 542 12.67 -6.72 -52.40
CA VAL A 542 12.97 -7.90 -53.20
C VAL A 542 12.69 -7.65 -54.68
N ALA A 543 11.54 -7.07 -55.01
CA ALA A 543 11.15 -6.76 -56.39
C ALA A 543 12.16 -5.81 -57.07
N GLU A 544 12.65 -4.81 -56.35
CA GLU A 544 13.68 -3.85 -56.82
C GLU A 544 14.99 -4.51 -57.23
N VAL A 545 15.31 -5.69 -56.67
CA VAL A 545 16.54 -6.42 -57.02
C VAL A 545 16.27 -7.50 -58.07
N LEU A 546 15.15 -8.23 -57.94
CA LEU A 546 14.83 -9.36 -58.82
C LEU A 546 14.36 -8.91 -60.20
N LEU A 547 13.40 -7.98 -60.28
CA LEU A 547 12.74 -7.64 -61.54
C LEU A 547 13.71 -6.99 -62.55
N PRO A 548 14.60 -6.05 -62.17
CA PRO A 548 15.57 -5.50 -63.11
C PRO A 548 16.58 -6.55 -63.60
N ALA A 549 17.05 -7.43 -62.70
CA ALA A 549 17.96 -8.51 -63.07
C ALA A 549 17.31 -9.49 -64.05
N TYR A 550 16.05 -9.88 -63.79
CA TYR A 550 15.30 -10.79 -64.64
C TYR A 550 14.97 -10.17 -66.01
N ARG A 551 14.49 -8.92 -66.04
CA ARG A 551 14.22 -8.18 -67.30
C ARG A 551 15.48 -8.05 -68.16
N SER A 552 16.62 -7.77 -67.55
CA SER A 552 17.91 -7.71 -68.24
C SER A 552 18.33 -9.07 -68.81
N PHE A 553 18.19 -10.14 -68.02
CA PHE A 553 18.47 -11.51 -68.44
C PHE A 553 17.58 -11.96 -69.60
N LEU A 554 16.27 -11.71 -69.51
CA LEU A 554 15.30 -11.98 -70.57
C LEU A 554 15.61 -11.21 -71.85
N LYS A 555 15.90 -9.90 -71.75
CA LYS A 555 16.23 -9.09 -72.93
C LYS A 555 17.49 -9.59 -73.64
N ARG A 556 18.48 -10.08 -72.88
CA ARG A 556 19.77 -10.54 -73.42
C ARG A 556 19.71 -11.96 -74.00
N PHE A 557 18.96 -12.87 -73.38
CA PHE A 557 18.98 -14.30 -73.73
C PHE A 557 17.65 -14.88 -74.23
N GLY A 558 16.54 -14.15 -74.09
CA GLY A 558 15.21 -14.53 -74.59
C GLY A 558 15.21 -14.88 -76.08
N PRO A 559 15.76 -14.02 -76.97
CA PRO A 559 15.81 -14.32 -78.41
C PRO A 559 16.57 -15.60 -78.77
N VAL A 560 17.54 -16.02 -77.94
CA VAL A 560 18.35 -17.24 -78.17
C VAL A 560 17.52 -18.52 -77.91
N ILE A 561 16.52 -18.42 -77.02
CA ILE A 561 15.61 -19.49 -76.62
C ILE A 561 14.36 -19.53 -77.50
N GLU A 562 13.82 -18.37 -77.87
CA GLU A 562 12.68 -18.24 -78.78
C GLU A 562 12.96 -18.88 -80.14
N ASN A 563 14.20 -18.77 -80.64
CA ASN A 563 14.67 -19.39 -81.87
C ASN A 563 14.94 -20.92 -81.77
N GLY A 564 14.45 -21.59 -80.72
CA GLY A 564 14.68 -23.00 -80.43
C GLY A 564 13.39 -23.85 -80.38
N LYS A 565 13.54 -25.18 -80.28
CA LYS A 565 12.40 -26.08 -80.04
C LYS A 565 11.88 -25.92 -78.60
N ASN A 566 10.58 -25.65 -78.44
CA ASN A 566 9.82 -25.51 -77.18
C ASN A 566 10.27 -24.37 -76.24
N PRO A 567 10.08 -23.09 -76.62
CA PRO A 567 10.48 -21.93 -75.81
C PRO A 567 9.69 -21.80 -74.49
N TYR A 568 8.41 -22.19 -74.49
CA TYR A 568 7.52 -22.14 -73.32
C TYR A 568 8.00 -22.99 -72.13
N LYS A 569 8.86 -23.99 -72.36
CA LYS A 569 9.45 -24.82 -71.30
C LYS A 569 10.49 -24.06 -70.47
N TYR A 570 11.10 -23.02 -71.04
CA TYR A 570 12.21 -22.29 -70.44
C TYR A 570 11.79 -20.87 -70.01
N MET A 571 10.98 -20.19 -70.82
CA MET A 571 10.38 -18.89 -70.50
C MET A 571 9.00 -19.09 -69.87
N VAL A 572 8.98 -19.62 -68.64
CA VAL A 572 7.74 -19.94 -67.90
C VAL A 572 7.09 -18.70 -67.31
N TYR A 573 7.90 -17.75 -66.83
CA TYR A 573 7.44 -16.58 -66.08
C TYR A 573 7.63 -15.29 -66.87
N SER A 574 6.63 -14.40 -66.87
CA SER A 574 6.81 -13.01 -67.30
C SER A 574 7.23 -12.13 -66.11
N PRO A 575 7.85 -10.96 -66.34
CA PRO A 575 8.15 -10.02 -65.26
C PRO A 575 6.92 -9.65 -64.42
N GLU A 576 5.76 -9.49 -65.05
CA GLU A 576 4.48 -9.18 -64.39
C GLU A 576 3.98 -10.36 -63.55
N HIS A 577 4.15 -11.59 -64.03
CA HIS A 577 3.82 -12.79 -63.26
C HIS A 577 4.71 -12.93 -62.03
N LEU A 578 6.02 -12.65 -62.16
CA LEU A 578 6.92 -12.67 -61.00
C LEU A 578 6.56 -11.58 -59.98
N GLU A 579 6.16 -10.40 -60.44
CA GLU A 579 5.68 -9.33 -59.56
C GLU A 579 4.41 -9.75 -58.80
N GLN A 580 3.46 -10.41 -59.47
CA GLN A 580 2.28 -10.98 -58.82
C GLN A 580 2.66 -12.05 -57.78
N MET A 581 3.55 -12.98 -58.12
CA MET A 581 4.04 -14.01 -57.19
C MET A 581 4.70 -13.42 -55.95
N LEU A 582 5.49 -12.35 -56.08
CA LEU A 582 6.08 -11.63 -54.94
C LEU A 582 5.01 -10.99 -54.06
N GLY A 583 3.91 -10.54 -54.66
CA GLY A 583 2.73 -10.01 -53.97
C GLY A 583 2.01 -11.03 -53.09
N GLU A 584 2.24 -12.34 -53.27
CA GLU A 584 1.62 -13.41 -52.46
C GLU A 584 2.47 -13.80 -51.23
N PHE A 585 3.70 -13.30 -51.13
CA PHE A 585 4.63 -13.71 -50.07
C PHE A 585 4.21 -13.16 -48.70
N PHE A 586 4.42 -13.93 -47.64
CA PHE A 586 4.21 -13.51 -46.25
C PHE A 586 2.77 -13.23 -45.82
N GLU A 587 1.77 -13.67 -46.60
CA GLU A 587 0.38 -13.59 -46.21
C GLU A 587 0.03 -14.68 -45.21
N SER A 588 -0.70 -14.31 -44.15
CA SER A 588 -1.27 -15.31 -43.26
C SER A 588 -2.31 -16.10 -44.04
N LYS A 589 -2.01 -17.35 -44.37
CA LYS A 589 -3.06 -18.30 -44.74
C LYS A 589 -3.90 -18.48 -43.49
N ILE A 590 -5.06 -17.83 -43.44
CA ILE A 590 -6.11 -18.14 -42.49
C ILE A 590 -6.49 -19.60 -42.77
N TRP A 591 -5.82 -20.55 -42.11
CA TRP A 591 -6.29 -21.91 -42.03
C TRP A 591 -7.64 -21.81 -41.33
N GLY A 592 -8.69 -22.08 -42.11
CA GLY A 592 -10.04 -21.62 -41.85
C GLY A 592 -10.49 -21.79 -40.41
N GLU A 593 -10.95 -20.69 -39.82
CA GLU A 593 -12.01 -20.78 -38.84
C GLU A 593 -13.17 -21.54 -39.51
N PRO A 594 -13.64 -22.66 -38.94
CA PRO A 594 -14.92 -23.19 -39.37
C PRO A 594 -15.96 -22.14 -38.94
N LYS A 595 -16.62 -21.52 -39.92
CA LYS A 595 -17.79 -20.68 -39.67
C LYS A 595 -18.73 -21.40 -38.71
N ARG A 596 -18.86 -20.91 -37.48
CA ARG A 596 -20.03 -21.09 -36.63
C ARG A 596 -20.28 -19.85 -35.82
#